data_AF-A0A8H9JT41-F1
#
_entry.id   AF-A0A8H9JT41-F1
#
_cell.length_a   1.000
_cell.length_b   1.000
_cell.length_c   1.000
_cell.angle_alpha   90.00
_cell.angle_beta   90.00
_cell.angle_gamma   90.00
#
_symmetry.space_group_name_H-M   'P 1'
#
loop_
_entity.id
_entity.type
_entity.pdbx_description
1 polymer ?
#
loop_
_entity_poly.entity_id
_entity_poly.type
_entity_poly.pdbx_seq_one_letter_code
_entity_poly.pdbx_strand_id
1 'polypeptide(L)'
;MSIKSKIMKIGVCSVMVLIPLSQTSLPSFAEEQVGLKASQDIVNIPDAALKATLNTLVFGKSATADITEAQMAGVRILSLDGNITDLTGLEYATNLEDLIITEINADNFNILANFTNLKSLVIDDRDINTNMLPDLNGLTKLTFLRISGAKLDNTFYSKINNLTNLRTLDLSKNPGITSFSEIQGLTNLKTLNLEFCQVSDFRGIENFPNLTSFSGNAQYIPTEVLEIKSSKFKYDAKAQTMFVPFNIMTPPYVTNYDGSKVNPMYKGSPYRVVFNDVDIAYDRLTGMPDGIIVADVTPAEFDQIERLTVWTVFDRTQIVTPPNLTGGTYTIGGAGMQDFTIDHSVSITSEEKVSYIAGETVTPEKFLTDLNADANGATVTSDVAEKVDFTKPGTYTVTLNAENSVGVKAEPTQVTVTIIEKTAITADPEITYGLDASKTEADFLADIKATTNDETPITSDFATAVDLTKVGEYTVTLNAESDVQKADPLTVKVKVTEKAPDPTPDPDPTPDPDPTPDPEPTPDPEPTPDPTPDPTDEPTQSDDSTDKPADSVVSISASAQATNTIKLPKTGDSLPATGVVVGFLVLGLGVMIARKK
;
A
#
# COMPACT_ATOMS: atom_id res chain seq x y z
N MET A 1 70.23 -84.22 60.30
CA MET A 1 69.89 -85.64 60.50
C MET A 1 69.54 -86.23 59.15
N SER A 2 70.44 -87.03 58.59
CA SER A 2 70.22 -87.79 57.36
C SER A 2 69.34 -89.00 57.66
N ILE A 3 68.48 -89.44 56.71
CA ILE A 3 68.34 -90.84 56.28
C ILE A 3 67.25 -91.00 55.18
N LYS A 4 67.73 -91.44 54.00
CA LYS A 4 67.21 -92.43 53.03
C LYS A 4 65.82 -92.20 52.41
N SER A 5 65.73 -91.90 51.11
CA SER A 5 65.93 -92.77 49.92
C SER A 5 64.92 -93.91 49.78
N LYS A 6 64.09 -93.82 48.73
CA LYS A 6 63.73 -94.98 47.90
C LYS A 6 63.43 -94.55 46.46
N ILE A 7 64.38 -94.86 45.58
CA ILE A 7 64.20 -94.96 44.14
C ILE A 7 63.60 -96.34 43.85
N MET A 8 62.53 -96.41 43.06
CA MET A 8 62.19 -97.62 42.30
C MET A 8 61.78 -97.20 40.89
N LYS A 9 62.60 -97.61 39.92
CA LYS A 9 62.33 -97.54 38.48
C LYS A 9 61.49 -98.76 38.09
N ILE A 10 60.41 -98.56 37.34
CA ILE A 10 59.80 -99.57 36.48
C ILE A 10 59.62 -98.94 35.09
N GLY A 11 60.06 -99.69 34.09
CA GLY A 11 60.18 -99.30 32.69
C GLY A 11 58.86 -99.17 31.94
N VAL A 12 58.82 -98.20 31.02
CA VAL A 12 58.72 -98.34 29.55
C VAL A 12 57.29 -98.41 29.03
N CYS A 13 56.87 -97.34 28.35
CA CYS A 13 56.46 -97.40 26.94
C CYS A 13 56.33 -95.97 26.38
N SER A 14 57.14 -95.66 25.39
CA SER A 14 57.08 -94.42 24.62
C SER A 14 55.80 -94.36 23.81
N VAL A 15 54.98 -93.34 24.03
CA VAL A 15 54.00 -92.86 23.06
C VAL A 15 54.22 -91.37 22.90
N MET A 16 54.77 -90.98 21.75
CA MET A 16 54.80 -89.59 21.29
C MET A 16 53.35 -89.15 21.03
N VAL A 17 52.83 -88.28 21.89
CA VAL A 17 51.61 -87.50 21.60
C VAL A 17 52.04 -86.05 21.40
N LEU A 18 51.96 -85.60 20.14
CA LEU A 18 52.04 -84.20 19.76
C LEU A 18 50.85 -83.45 20.38
N ILE A 19 51.13 -82.57 21.34
CA ILE A 19 50.15 -81.63 21.90
C ILE A 19 50.22 -80.36 21.06
N PRO A 20 49.12 -79.91 20.41
CA PRO A 20 49.10 -78.62 19.75
C PRO A 20 49.13 -77.49 20.79
N LEU A 21 49.98 -76.49 20.55
CA LEU A 21 50.02 -75.22 21.28
C LEU A 21 48.64 -74.56 21.21
N SER A 22 47.88 -74.63 22.31
CA SER A 22 46.72 -73.77 22.52
C SER A 22 47.23 -72.34 22.66
N GLN A 23 47.00 -71.53 21.63
CA GLN A 23 47.18 -70.09 21.68
C GLN A 23 46.39 -69.54 22.88
N THR A 24 47.08 -68.87 23.79
CA THR A 24 46.44 -67.97 24.75
C THR A 24 45.86 -66.80 23.94
N SER A 25 44.57 -66.88 23.61
CA SER A 25 43.81 -65.73 23.15
C SER A 25 43.74 -64.74 24.31
N LEU A 26 44.46 -63.63 24.21
CA LEU A 26 44.10 -62.42 24.94
C LEU A 26 42.64 -62.09 24.59
N PRO A 27 41.80 -61.60 25.52
CA PRO A 27 40.51 -61.08 25.13
C PRO A 27 40.74 -59.94 24.13
N SER A 28 40.40 -60.21 22.87
CA SER A 28 40.11 -59.14 21.92
C SER A 28 38.96 -58.38 22.55
N PHE A 29 39.20 -57.17 23.05
CA PHE A 29 38.09 -56.24 23.22
C PHE A 29 37.45 -56.12 21.84
N ALA A 30 36.18 -56.52 21.74
CA ALA A 30 35.40 -56.19 20.57
C ALA A 30 35.53 -54.68 20.39
N GLU A 31 35.99 -54.26 19.21
CA GLU A 31 35.98 -52.86 18.82
C GLU A 31 34.53 -52.39 19.00
N GLU A 32 34.33 -51.51 19.98
CA GLU A 32 33.01 -51.02 20.34
C GLU A 32 32.46 -50.27 19.13
N GLN A 33 31.40 -50.81 18.51
CA GLN A 33 30.77 -50.16 17.36
C GLN A 33 30.28 -48.77 17.78
N VAL A 34 31.03 -47.74 17.40
CA VAL A 34 30.79 -46.34 17.76
C VAL A 34 29.33 -45.92 17.46
N GLY A 35 28.71 -46.50 16.42
CA GLY A 35 27.30 -46.24 16.06
C GLY A 35 26.25 -46.84 17.00
N LEU A 36 26.53 -47.95 17.72
CA LEU A 36 25.62 -48.51 18.73
C LEU A 36 25.69 -47.73 20.06
N LYS A 37 26.82 -47.06 20.32
CA LYS A 37 27.01 -46.24 21.52
C LYS A 37 26.31 -44.89 21.40
N ALA A 38 26.47 -44.22 20.26
CA ALA A 38 25.75 -42.97 19.94
C ALA A 38 24.22 -43.13 20.04
N SER A 39 23.68 -44.31 19.68
CA SER A 39 22.24 -44.56 19.77
C SER A 39 21.68 -44.55 21.21
N GLN A 40 22.52 -44.68 22.24
CA GLN A 40 22.13 -44.68 23.65
C GLN A 40 22.44 -43.36 24.35
N ASP A 41 23.02 -42.38 23.64
CA ASP A 41 23.32 -41.07 24.21
C ASP A 41 22.02 -40.36 24.61
N ILE A 42 22.04 -39.72 25.78
CA ILE A 42 20.88 -39.03 26.34
C ILE A 42 20.76 -37.67 25.67
N VAL A 43 19.59 -37.40 25.09
CA VAL A 43 19.28 -36.12 24.46
C VAL A 43 19.05 -35.05 25.52
N ASN A 44 19.71 -33.90 25.36
CA ASN A 44 19.44 -32.73 26.18
C ASN A 44 18.09 -32.10 25.77
N ILE A 45 17.10 -32.18 26.67
CA ILE A 45 15.79 -31.56 26.51
C ILE A 45 15.57 -30.67 27.75
N PRO A 46 15.99 -29.38 27.70
CA PRO A 46 15.98 -28.50 28.86
C PRO A 46 14.56 -28.06 29.27
N ASP A 47 13.63 -27.99 28.32
CA ASP A 47 12.23 -27.67 28.59
C ASP A 47 11.52 -28.85 29.26
N ALA A 48 11.07 -28.63 30.49
CA ALA A 48 10.43 -29.67 31.28
C ALA A 48 9.06 -30.08 30.72
N ALA A 49 8.32 -29.17 30.10
CA ALA A 49 7.03 -29.47 29.47
C ALA A 49 7.22 -30.30 28.20
N LEU A 50 8.23 -29.98 27.39
CA LEU A 50 8.62 -30.77 26.23
C LEU A 50 9.08 -32.17 26.63
N LYS A 51 9.98 -32.28 27.62
CA LYS A 51 10.48 -33.57 28.11
C LYS A 51 9.34 -34.42 28.69
N ALA A 52 8.41 -33.79 29.43
CA ALA A 52 7.23 -34.46 29.95
C ALA A 52 6.32 -34.96 28.84
N THR A 53 6.08 -34.14 27.80
CA THR A 53 5.26 -34.50 26.63
C THR A 53 5.83 -35.71 25.90
N LEU A 54 7.12 -35.68 25.56
CA LEU A 54 7.81 -36.79 24.89
C LEU A 54 7.75 -38.08 25.73
N ASN A 55 8.05 -37.98 27.03
CA ASN A 55 8.04 -39.16 27.90
C ASN A 55 6.65 -39.76 28.07
N THR A 56 5.65 -38.94 28.38
CA THR A 56 4.32 -39.43 28.75
C THR A 56 3.49 -39.83 27.55
N LEU A 57 3.49 -39.02 26.49
CA LEU A 57 2.64 -39.22 25.32
C LEU A 57 3.28 -40.10 24.23
N VAL A 58 4.61 -40.08 24.11
CA VAL A 58 5.31 -40.82 23.04
C VAL A 58 5.92 -42.13 23.55
N PHE A 59 6.55 -42.12 24.73
CA PHE A 59 7.30 -43.29 25.22
C PHE A 59 6.62 -44.06 26.37
N GLY A 60 5.53 -43.54 26.95
CA GLY A 60 4.85 -44.17 28.09
C GLY A 60 5.73 -44.26 29.35
N LYS A 61 6.63 -43.30 29.54
CA LYS A 61 7.57 -43.21 30.66
C LYS A 61 7.16 -42.12 31.67
N SER A 62 7.82 -42.11 32.83
CA SER A 62 7.75 -40.99 33.78
C SER A 62 8.16 -39.68 33.09
N ALA A 63 7.48 -38.57 33.41
CA ALA A 63 7.67 -37.26 32.78
C ALA A 63 9.13 -36.77 32.74
N THR A 64 9.94 -37.16 33.72
CA THR A 64 11.34 -36.72 33.87
C THR A 64 12.37 -37.74 33.38
N ALA A 65 11.94 -38.91 32.87
CA ALA A 65 12.84 -39.97 32.46
C ALA A 65 13.79 -39.52 31.33
N ASP A 66 14.99 -40.11 31.28
CA ASP A 66 15.92 -39.83 30.20
C ASP A 66 15.44 -40.44 28.88
N ILE A 67 15.70 -39.68 27.81
CA ILE A 67 15.33 -40.00 26.44
C ILE A 67 16.63 -40.10 25.63
N THR A 68 16.82 -41.23 24.96
CA THR A 68 18.01 -41.48 24.14
C THR A 68 17.83 -41.00 22.70
N GLU A 69 18.94 -40.79 21.98
CA GLU A 69 18.91 -40.46 20.54
C GLU A 69 18.13 -41.50 19.73
N ALA A 70 18.29 -42.80 20.01
CA ALA A 70 17.52 -43.84 19.32
C ALA A 70 16.02 -43.74 19.56
N GLN A 71 15.60 -43.34 20.77
CA GLN A 71 14.19 -43.10 21.05
C GLN A 71 13.67 -41.89 20.25
N MET A 72 14.41 -40.79 20.22
CA MET A 72 14.04 -39.61 19.42
C MET A 72 13.99 -39.92 17.92
N ALA A 73 14.97 -40.65 17.38
CA ALA A 73 14.96 -41.11 16.00
C ALA A 73 13.78 -42.06 15.69
N GLY A 74 13.20 -42.70 16.70
CA GLY A 74 11.99 -43.52 16.61
C GLY A 74 10.69 -42.74 16.53
N VAL A 75 10.68 -41.44 16.85
CA VAL A 75 9.47 -40.61 16.80
C VAL A 75 9.03 -40.42 15.35
N ARG A 76 7.72 -40.58 15.11
CA ARG A 76 7.07 -40.40 13.79
C ARG A 76 5.95 -39.38 13.83
N ILE A 77 5.25 -39.32 14.96
CA ILE A 77 4.12 -38.42 15.19
C ILE A 77 4.38 -37.72 16.50
N LEU A 78 4.23 -36.40 16.52
CA LEU A 78 4.39 -35.58 17.72
C LEU A 78 3.30 -34.52 17.77
N SER A 79 2.66 -34.40 18.93
CA SER A 79 1.75 -33.30 19.24
C SER A 79 2.33 -32.53 20.42
N LEU A 80 2.49 -31.22 20.25
CA LEU A 80 2.97 -30.28 21.25
C LEU A 80 1.84 -29.34 21.63
N ASP A 81 1.62 -29.20 22.93
CA ASP A 81 0.58 -28.35 23.52
C ASP A 81 1.09 -27.82 24.87
N GLY A 82 0.64 -26.62 25.22
CA GLY A 82 0.89 -25.96 26.49
C GLY A 82 2.19 -25.15 26.52
N ASN A 83 2.67 -24.89 27.74
CA ASN A 83 3.74 -23.93 27.99
C ASN A 83 5.15 -24.47 27.67
N ILE A 84 5.39 -24.84 26.42
CA ILE A 84 6.69 -25.21 25.87
C ILE A 84 7.33 -23.94 25.29
N THR A 85 8.51 -23.56 25.79
CA THR A 85 9.23 -22.35 25.36
C THR A 85 10.50 -22.66 24.59
N ASP A 86 11.08 -23.85 24.79
CA ASP A 86 12.32 -24.27 24.14
C ASP A 86 12.16 -25.64 23.48
N LEU A 87 12.43 -25.69 22.17
CA LEU A 87 12.30 -26.88 21.33
C LEU A 87 13.60 -27.69 21.22
N THR A 88 14.64 -27.32 21.97
CA THR A 88 15.93 -28.01 22.01
C THR A 88 15.76 -29.49 22.35
N GLY A 89 16.43 -30.35 21.58
CA GLY A 89 16.35 -31.80 21.64
C GLY A 89 15.43 -32.40 20.57
N LEU A 90 14.53 -31.62 19.96
CA LEU A 90 13.70 -32.11 18.85
C LEU A 90 14.48 -32.33 17.56
N GLU A 91 15.67 -31.75 17.38
CA GLU A 91 16.56 -32.01 16.24
C GLU A 91 16.90 -33.50 16.06
N TYR A 92 16.82 -34.29 17.13
CA TYR A 92 17.06 -35.74 17.10
C TYR A 92 15.86 -36.55 16.58
N ALA A 93 14.67 -35.95 16.46
CA ALA A 93 13.48 -36.55 15.86
C ALA A 93 13.54 -36.57 14.32
N THR A 94 14.64 -37.09 13.78
CA THR A 94 15.00 -37.01 12.35
C THR A 94 14.04 -37.73 11.39
N ASN A 95 13.20 -38.63 11.92
CA ASN A 95 12.22 -39.39 11.15
C ASN A 95 10.78 -38.91 11.38
N LEU A 96 10.58 -37.73 11.98
CA LEU A 96 9.26 -37.17 12.20
C LEU A 96 8.51 -37.01 10.87
N GLU A 97 7.28 -37.53 10.83
CA GLU A 97 6.39 -37.51 9.65
C GLU A 97 5.19 -36.58 9.88
N ASP A 98 4.65 -36.52 11.10
CA ASP A 98 3.52 -35.67 11.45
C ASP A 98 3.83 -34.85 12.71
N LEU A 99 3.68 -33.53 12.61
CA LEU A 99 3.87 -32.59 13.71
C LEU A 99 2.65 -31.70 13.87
N ILE A 100 2.10 -31.68 15.08
CA ILE A 100 1.02 -30.79 15.50
C ILE A 100 1.55 -29.91 16.62
N ILE A 101 1.38 -28.60 16.48
CA ILE A 101 1.71 -27.61 17.48
C ILE A 101 0.44 -26.80 17.75
N THR A 102 0.04 -26.71 19.01
CA THR A 102 -1.11 -25.93 19.44
C THR A 102 -0.72 -25.06 20.63
N GLU A 103 -0.85 -23.74 20.49
CA GLU A 103 -0.67 -22.75 21.56
C GLU A 103 0.57 -23.01 22.46
N ILE A 104 1.77 -22.90 21.87
CA ILE A 104 3.04 -23.00 22.62
C ILE A 104 3.78 -21.66 22.65
N ASN A 105 4.63 -21.45 23.66
CA ASN A 105 5.30 -20.18 23.90
C ASN A 105 6.75 -20.16 23.40
N ALA A 106 7.02 -20.81 22.27
CA ALA A 106 8.37 -20.87 21.70
C ALA A 106 8.74 -19.56 20.98
N ASP A 107 9.95 -19.05 21.21
CA ASP A 107 10.43 -17.79 20.61
C ASP A 107 10.54 -17.86 19.07
N ASN A 108 10.83 -19.05 18.53
CA ASN A 108 10.89 -19.31 17.10
C ASN A 108 10.74 -20.81 16.81
N PHE A 109 10.56 -21.13 15.53
CA PHE A 109 10.34 -22.48 15.03
C PHE A 109 11.41 -22.91 14.03
N ASN A 110 12.64 -22.37 14.13
CA ASN A 110 13.72 -22.65 13.18
C ASN A 110 14.02 -24.15 13.03
N ILE A 111 13.75 -24.93 14.08
CA ILE A 111 13.89 -26.39 14.08
C ILE A 111 13.05 -27.09 13.01
N LEU A 112 11.94 -26.49 12.55
CA LEU A 112 11.06 -27.09 11.54
C LEU A 112 11.79 -27.44 10.25
N ALA A 113 12.82 -26.66 9.87
CA ALA A 113 13.63 -26.91 8.67
C ALA A 113 14.39 -28.26 8.71
N ASN A 114 14.61 -28.84 9.89
CA ASN A 114 15.33 -30.09 10.06
C ASN A 114 14.47 -31.33 9.78
N PHE A 115 13.14 -31.21 9.82
CA PHE A 115 12.22 -32.34 9.68
C PHE A 115 11.95 -32.70 8.21
N THR A 116 12.99 -33.00 7.45
CA THR A 116 12.92 -33.29 6.00
C THR A 116 12.06 -34.50 5.63
N ASN A 117 11.67 -35.33 6.60
CA ASN A 117 10.75 -36.45 6.43
C ASN A 117 9.26 -36.09 6.65
N LEU A 118 8.97 -34.86 7.06
CA LEU A 118 7.63 -34.40 7.42
C LEU A 118 6.68 -34.45 6.22
N LYS A 119 5.50 -35.03 6.45
CA LYS A 119 4.40 -35.19 5.51
C LYS A 119 3.22 -34.29 5.88
N SER A 120 3.04 -34.03 7.18
CA SER A 120 2.00 -33.15 7.72
C SER A 120 2.57 -32.21 8.79
N LEU A 121 2.28 -30.92 8.63
CA LEU A 121 2.55 -29.89 9.63
C LEU A 121 1.26 -29.14 9.96
N VAL A 122 0.89 -29.11 11.24
CA VAL A 122 -0.21 -28.32 11.77
C VAL A 122 0.34 -27.40 12.85
N ILE A 123 0.08 -26.11 12.70
CA ILE A 123 0.38 -25.09 13.70
C ILE A 123 -0.88 -24.24 13.90
N ASP A 124 -1.48 -24.33 15.08
CA ASP A 124 -2.61 -23.49 15.47
C ASP A 124 -2.19 -22.70 16.71
N ASP A 125 -1.73 -21.46 16.48
CA ASP A 125 -1.15 -20.61 17.51
C ASP A 125 -1.32 -19.13 17.14
N ARG A 126 -1.85 -18.34 18.08
CA ARG A 126 -2.22 -16.94 17.83
C ARG A 126 -1.07 -15.97 17.84
N ASP A 127 0.07 -16.35 18.41
CA ASP A 127 1.18 -15.44 18.63
C ASP A 127 2.31 -15.57 17.61
N ILE A 128 2.22 -16.58 16.73
CA ILE A 128 3.15 -16.77 15.64
C ILE A 128 3.00 -15.68 14.57
N ASN A 129 4.11 -15.12 14.12
CA ASN A 129 4.20 -14.27 12.93
C ASN A 129 5.17 -14.86 11.90
N THR A 130 5.19 -14.30 10.68
CA THR A 130 6.02 -14.81 9.59
C THR A 130 7.49 -14.97 9.97
N ASN A 131 8.08 -14.05 10.74
CA ASN A 131 9.51 -14.05 11.08
C ASN A 131 9.93 -15.18 12.03
N MET A 132 8.99 -15.76 12.77
CA MET A 132 9.26 -16.87 13.69
C MET A 132 9.42 -18.22 12.97
N LEU A 133 8.97 -18.32 11.73
CA LEU A 133 9.01 -19.55 10.92
C LEU A 133 10.25 -19.57 10.00
N PRO A 134 10.94 -20.71 9.84
CA PRO A 134 12.05 -20.82 8.91
C PRO A 134 11.58 -20.95 7.46
N ASP A 135 12.52 -20.95 6.52
CA ASP A 135 12.25 -21.44 5.16
C ASP A 135 11.86 -22.93 5.21
N LEU A 136 10.67 -23.26 4.72
CA LEU A 136 10.12 -24.61 4.70
C LEU A 136 10.30 -25.30 3.35
N ASN A 137 10.87 -24.64 2.34
CA ASN A 137 11.03 -25.19 0.99
C ASN A 137 11.86 -26.49 0.95
N GLY A 138 12.68 -26.75 1.97
CA GLY A 138 13.42 -28.01 2.15
C GLY A 138 12.54 -29.21 2.52
N LEU A 139 11.30 -29.00 2.98
CA LEU A 139 10.36 -30.04 3.42
C LEU A 139 9.66 -30.70 2.21
N THR A 140 10.45 -31.23 1.28
CA THR A 140 9.99 -31.72 -0.03
C THR A 140 8.96 -32.86 0.02
N LYS A 141 8.79 -33.54 1.17
CA LYS A 141 7.79 -34.60 1.39
C LYS A 141 6.45 -34.09 1.94
N LEU A 142 6.36 -32.80 2.27
CA LEU A 142 5.17 -32.22 2.87
C LEU A 142 4.01 -32.27 1.88
N THR A 143 2.89 -32.83 2.33
CA THR A 143 1.65 -32.94 1.55
C THR A 143 0.50 -32.15 2.18
N PHE A 144 0.61 -31.85 3.47
CA PHE A 144 -0.37 -31.09 4.24
C PHE A 144 0.34 -30.03 5.08
N LEU A 145 -0.08 -28.78 4.93
CA LEU A 145 0.36 -27.65 5.75
C LEU A 145 -0.85 -26.87 6.24
N ARG A 146 -1.00 -26.76 7.56
CA ARG A 146 -1.92 -25.83 8.21
C ARG A 146 -1.12 -24.91 9.12
N ILE A 147 -1.27 -23.61 8.92
CA ILE A 147 -0.88 -22.59 9.91
C ILE A 147 -2.05 -21.64 10.06
N SER A 148 -2.91 -21.88 11.05
CA SER A 148 -4.17 -21.15 11.18
C SER A 148 -4.24 -20.35 12.48
N GLY A 149 -4.93 -19.21 12.42
CA GLY A 149 -5.14 -18.35 13.58
C GLY A 149 -3.92 -17.53 13.99
N ALA A 150 -2.89 -17.44 13.15
CA ALA A 150 -1.64 -16.74 13.41
C ALA A 150 -1.63 -15.31 12.84
N LYS A 151 -0.46 -14.67 12.85
CA LYS A 151 -0.20 -13.31 12.35
C LYS A 151 0.69 -13.37 11.09
N LEU A 152 0.39 -14.29 10.18
CA LEU A 152 1.12 -14.40 8.91
C LEU A 152 0.70 -13.29 7.93
N ASP A 153 1.66 -12.91 7.08
CA ASP A 153 1.48 -12.01 5.94
C ASP A 153 1.96 -12.67 4.64
N ASN A 154 1.75 -12.00 3.49
CA ASN A 154 2.13 -12.56 2.18
C ASN A 154 3.63 -12.91 2.08
N THR A 155 4.51 -12.32 2.89
CA THR A 155 5.96 -12.64 2.85
C THR A 155 6.25 -14.09 3.23
N PHE A 156 5.29 -14.76 3.91
CA PHE A 156 5.35 -16.18 4.23
C PHE A 156 5.41 -17.07 2.97
N TYR A 157 4.86 -16.63 1.83
CA TYR A 157 4.85 -17.43 0.60
C TYR A 157 6.24 -17.79 0.09
N SER A 158 7.22 -16.89 0.26
CA SER A 158 8.62 -17.16 -0.08
C SER A 158 9.19 -18.39 0.63
N LYS A 159 8.63 -18.77 1.79
CA LYS A 159 9.05 -19.92 2.61
C LYS A 159 8.40 -21.24 2.20
N ILE A 160 7.41 -21.23 1.31
CA ILE A 160 6.62 -22.42 0.96
C ILE A 160 6.38 -22.61 -0.55
N ASN A 161 6.69 -21.63 -1.40
CA ASN A 161 6.34 -21.64 -2.82
C ASN A 161 7.05 -22.73 -3.67
N ASN A 162 8.06 -23.42 -3.14
CA ASN A 162 8.72 -24.56 -3.78
C ASN A 162 8.24 -25.93 -3.28
N LEU A 163 7.20 -25.99 -2.42
CA LEU A 163 6.62 -27.24 -1.91
C LEU A 163 5.77 -27.96 -2.96
N THR A 164 6.42 -28.45 -4.01
CA THR A 164 5.74 -29.05 -5.17
C THR A 164 4.90 -30.28 -4.87
N ASN A 165 5.10 -30.98 -3.75
CA ASN A 165 4.27 -32.12 -3.33
C ASN A 165 3.06 -31.73 -2.46
N LEU A 166 2.92 -30.45 -2.10
CA LEU A 166 1.84 -29.98 -1.22
C LEU A 166 0.48 -30.17 -1.90
N ARG A 167 -0.46 -30.77 -1.17
CA ARG A 167 -1.83 -31.05 -1.64
C ARG A 167 -2.87 -30.21 -0.91
N THR A 168 -2.63 -29.92 0.35
CA THR A 168 -3.51 -29.09 1.17
C THR A 168 -2.70 -27.99 1.82
N LEU A 169 -3.15 -26.75 1.62
CA LEU A 169 -2.65 -25.56 2.29
C LEU A 169 -3.80 -24.86 3.00
N ASP A 170 -3.69 -24.73 4.32
CA ASP A 170 -4.63 -23.99 5.15
C ASP A 170 -3.89 -22.86 5.86
N LEU A 171 -4.17 -21.63 5.44
CA LEU A 171 -3.67 -20.40 6.06
C LEU A 171 -4.82 -19.58 6.62
N SER A 172 -5.94 -20.21 6.96
CA SER A 172 -7.12 -19.51 7.46
C SER A 172 -6.81 -18.71 8.74
N LYS A 173 -7.56 -17.63 8.96
CA LYS A 173 -7.43 -16.73 10.12
C LYS A 173 -6.05 -16.09 10.23
N ASN A 174 -5.44 -15.73 9.10
CA ASN A 174 -4.25 -14.89 9.04
C ASN A 174 -4.59 -13.57 8.31
N PRO A 175 -4.95 -12.49 9.04
CA PRO A 175 -5.45 -11.27 8.43
C PRO A 175 -4.41 -10.54 7.56
N GLY A 176 -3.10 -10.79 7.74
CA GLY A 176 -2.05 -10.22 6.89
C GLY A 176 -1.95 -10.87 5.50
N ILE A 177 -2.67 -11.97 5.26
CA ILE A 177 -2.71 -12.64 3.95
C ILE A 177 -3.76 -11.95 3.08
N THR A 178 -3.32 -11.22 2.06
CA THR A 178 -4.18 -10.39 1.19
C THR A 178 -4.18 -10.82 -0.28
N SER A 179 -3.31 -11.76 -0.67
CA SER A 179 -3.21 -12.30 -2.03
C SER A 179 -2.82 -13.78 -1.98
N PHE A 180 -2.94 -14.50 -3.09
CA PHE A 180 -2.40 -15.86 -3.27
C PHE A 180 -1.54 -15.99 -4.54
N SER A 181 -1.20 -14.89 -5.19
CA SER A 181 -0.51 -14.89 -6.50
C SER A 181 0.84 -15.63 -6.46
N GLU A 182 1.61 -15.47 -5.39
CA GLU A 182 2.96 -16.06 -5.25
C GLU A 182 2.97 -17.58 -5.07
N ILE A 183 1.84 -18.20 -4.75
CA ILE A 183 1.73 -19.66 -4.51
C ILE A 183 1.05 -20.41 -5.67
N GLN A 184 0.76 -19.73 -6.79
CA GLN A 184 0.21 -20.38 -8.00
C GLN A 184 1.15 -21.46 -8.58
N GLY A 185 2.45 -21.41 -8.25
CA GLY A 185 3.45 -22.42 -8.61
C GLY A 185 3.32 -23.76 -7.87
N LEU A 186 2.44 -23.87 -6.86
CA LEU A 186 2.19 -25.11 -6.12
C LEU A 186 1.35 -26.09 -6.96
N THR A 187 2.00 -26.70 -7.95
CA THR A 187 1.34 -27.46 -9.03
C THR A 187 0.50 -28.65 -8.55
N ASN A 188 0.78 -29.28 -7.41
CA ASN A 188 -0.02 -30.41 -6.89
C ASN A 188 -1.09 -30.00 -5.85
N LEU A 189 -1.27 -28.70 -5.60
CA LEU A 189 -2.22 -28.21 -4.62
C LEU A 189 -3.66 -28.51 -5.06
N LYS A 190 -4.42 -29.18 -4.19
CA LYS A 190 -5.82 -29.58 -4.42
C LYS A 190 -6.80 -28.80 -3.57
N THR A 191 -6.38 -28.43 -2.36
CA THR A 191 -7.19 -27.70 -1.39
C THR A 191 -6.42 -26.48 -0.88
N LEU A 192 -7.03 -25.31 -1.01
CA LEU A 192 -6.53 -24.04 -0.49
C LEU A 192 -7.60 -23.40 0.39
N ASN A 193 -7.31 -23.24 1.68
CA ASN A 193 -8.17 -22.56 2.63
C ASN A 193 -7.51 -21.25 3.09
N LEU A 194 -8.18 -20.14 2.78
CA LEU A 194 -7.82 -18.78 3.16
C LEU A 194 -8.97 -18.10 3.91
N GLU A 195 -9.93 -18.83 4.50
CA GLU A 195 -11.03 -18.23 5.26
C GLU A 195 -10.52 -17.30 6.36
N PHE A 196 -11.21 -16.19 6.63
CA PHE A 196 -10.81 -15.21 7.65
C PHE A 196 -9.42 -14.56 7.42
N CYS A 197 -9.00 -14.46 6.15
CA CYS A 197 -7.86 -13.63 5.74
C CYS A 197 -8.38 -12.27 5.19
N GLN A 198 -7.64 -11.63 4.28
CA GLN A 198 -8.00 -10.34 3.68
C GLN A 198 -7.89 -10.33 2.14
N VAL A 199 -8.16 -11.46 1.48
CA VAL A 199 -8.13 -11.57 0.02
C VAL A 199 -9.38 -10.95 -0.59
N SER A 200 -9.22 -9.86 -1.34
CA SER A 200 -10.34 -9.15 -1.99
C SER A 200 -10.38 -9.27 -3.51
N ASP A 201 -9.33 -9.81 -4.11
CA ASP A 201 -9.21 -10.05 -5.55
C ASP A 201 -8.88 -11.52 -5.81
N PHE A 202 -9.81 -12.22 -6.46
CA PHE A 202 -9.73 -13.65 -6.72
C PHE A 202 -9.30 -13.99 -8.16
N ARG A 203 -8.88 -12.99 -8.95
CA ARG A 203 -8.33 -13.23 -10.28
C ARG A 203 -7.07 -14.10 -10.19
N GLY A 204 -6.95 -15.06 -11.11
CA GLY A 204 -5.84 -16.00 -11.15
C GLY A 204 -6.02 -17.24 -10.26
N ILE A 205 -7.14 -17.40 -9.55
CA ILE A 205 -7.43 -18.68 -8.85
C ILE A 205 -7.55 -19.85 -9.84
N GLU A 206 -7.90 -19.55 -11.09
CA GLU A 206 -7.92 -20.48 -12.22
C GLU A 206 -6.54 -20.95 -12.67
N ASN A 207 -5.46 -20.27 -12.25
CA ASN A 207 -4.08 -20.61 -12.61
C ASN A 207 -3.51 -21.77 -11.79
N PHE A 208 -4.18 -22.20 -10.72
CA PHE A 208 -3.78 -23.40 -9.98
C PHE A 208 -4.21 -24.65 -10.78
N PRO A 209 -3.27 -25.45 -11.30
CA PRO A 209 -3.58 -26.46 -12.31
C PRO A 209 -4.37 -27.67 -11.77
N ASN A 210 -4.26 -27.97 -10.48
CA ASN A 210 -4.89 -29.14 -9.85
C ASN A 210 -5.82 -28.78 -8.68
N LEU A 211 -6.15 -27.50 -8.51
CA LEU A 211 -7.01 -27.05 -7.42
C LEU A 211 -8.44 -27.55 -7.66
N THR A 212 -9.03 -28.15 -6.63
CA THR A 212 -10.41 -28.69 -6.67
C THR A 212 -11.26 -28.14 -5.52
N SER A 213 -10.64 -27.49 -4.55
CA SER A 213 -11.31 -26.94 -3.39
C SER A 213 -10.64 -25.64 -2.96
N PHE A 214 -11.41 -24.55 -3.01
CA PHE A 214 -11.01 -23.24 -2.51
C PHE A 214 -12.03 -22.70 -1.52
N SER A 215 -11.54 -22.27 -0.36
CA SER A 215 -12.33 -21.61 0.68
C SER A 215 -11.75 -20.23 0.98
N GLY A 216 -12.49 -19.18 0.62
CA GLY A 216 -12.15 -17.77 0.83
C GLY A 216 -13.33 -16.99 1.38
N ASN A 217 -14.04 -17.53 2.37
CA ASN A 217 -15.11 -16.82 3.07
C ASN A 217 -14.53 -15.81 4.08
N ALA A 218 -15.33 -14.81 4.47
CA ALA A 218 -15.01 -13.85 5.52
C ALA A 218 -13.66 -13.09 5.32
N GLN A 219 -13.41 -12.61 4.10
CA GLN A 219 -12.17 -11.90 3.75
C GLN A 219 -12.15 -10.42 4.12
N TYR A 220 -13.24 -9.91 4.69
CA TYR A 220 -13.39 -8.48 4.90
C TYR A 220 -13.53 -8.23 6.40
N ILE A 221 -12.45 -8.46 7.13
CA ILE A 221 -12.34 -8.13 8.55
C ILE A 221 -11.00 -7.39 8.72
N PRO A 222 -10.91 -6.15 8.21
CA PRO A 222 -9.75 -5.31 8.41
C PRO A 222 -9.54 -5.13 9.92
N THR A 223 -8.28 -5.22 10.33
CA THR A 223 -7.85 -4.91 11.71
C THR A 223 -7.68 -3.41 11.92
N GLU A 224 -7.67 -2.64 10.84
CA GLU A 224 -7.47 -1.19 10.85
C GLU A 224 -8.80 -0.44 10.94
N VAL A 225 -8.86 0.52 11.85
CA VAL A 225 -9.93 1.50 11.94
C VAL A 225 -9.59 2.65 11.01
N LEU A 226 -10.50 3.01 10.11
CA LEU A 226 -10.26 4.05 9.11
C LEU A 226 -10.83 5.40 9.56
N GLU A 227 -10.08 6.47 9.36
CA GLU A 227 -10.63 7.82 9.55
C GLU A 227 -11.45 8.25 8.33
N ILE A 228 -12.67 8.74 8.56
CA ILE A 228 -13.55 9.24 7.51
C ILE A 228 -14.26 10.52 7.94
N LYS A 229 -14.34 11.49 7.03
CA LYS A 229 -15.08 12.73 7.29
C LYS A 229 -16.58 12.52 7.26
N SER A 230 -17.32 13.20 8.13
CA SER A 230 -18.78 13.14 8.17
C SER A 230 -19.44 13.63 6.86
N SER A 231 -18.72 14.44 6.09
CA SER A 231 -19.10 14.88 4.74
C SER A 231 -19.30 13.75 3.71
N LYS A 232 -18.78 12.54 4.00
CA LYS A 232 -19.00 11.36 3.16
C LYS A 232 -20.41 10.77 3.29
N PHE A 233 -21.15 11.17 4.32
CA PHE A 233 -22.53 10.74 4.56
C PHE A 233 -23.50 11.80 4.06
N LYS A 234 -24.62 11.37 3.46
CA LYS A 234 -25.71 12.30 3.14
C LYS A 234 -26.66 12.35 4.34
N TYR A 235 -26.72 13.50 5.00
CA TYR A 235 -27.63 13.72 6.13
C TYR A 235 -28.77 14.65 5.71
N ASP A 236 -30.02 14.24 5.95
CA ASP A 236 -31.22 15.06 5.78
C ASP A 236 -31.81 15.36 7.17
N ALA A 237 -31.56 16.58 7.66
CA ALA A 237 -32.03 17.03 8.97
C ALA A 237 -33.56 17.12 9.08
N LYS A 238 -34.26 17.38 7.97
CA LYS A 238 -35.73 17.52 7.96
C LYS A 238 -36.40 16.14 8.00
N ALA A 239 -35.85 15.19 7.26
CA ALA A 239 -36.29 13.80 7.28
C ALA A 239 -35.73 13.00 8.47
N GLN A 240 -34.69 13.53 9.15
CA GLN A 240 -33.92 12.83 10.18
C GLN A 240 -33.35 11.51 9.67
N THR A 241 -32.71 11.55 8.50
CA THR A 241 -32.12 10.36 7.87
C THR A 241 -30.66 10.57 7.53
N MET A 242 -29.85 9.52 7.69
CA MET A 242 -28.45 9.48 7.28
C MET A 242 -28.25 8.34 6.28
N PHE A 243 -27.60 8.62 5.16
CA PHE A 243 -27.20 7.60 4.19
C PHE A 243 -25.73 7.22 4.41
N VAL A 244 -25.50 5.94 4.66
CA VAL A 244 -24.20 5.30 4.80
C VAL A 244 -23.86 4.58 3.49
N PRO A 245 -22.99 5.13 2.62
CA PRO A 245 -22.71 4.52 1.33
C PRO A 245 -21.81 3.29 1.49
N PHE A 246 -22.01 2.23 0.71
CA PHE A 246 -21.11 1.06 0.72
C PHE A 246 -19.72 1.35 0.17
N ASN A 247 -19.57 2.42 -0.62
CA ASN A 247 -18.27 2.77 -1.23
C ASN A 247 -17.22 3.28 -0.21
N ILE A 248 -17.60 3.49 1.05
CA ILE A 248 -16.68 3.83 2.14
C ILE A 248 -15.88 2.61 2.62
N MET A 249 -16.38 1.40 2.35
CA MET A 249 -15.65 0.16 2.62
C MET A 249 -14.46 0.05 1.65
N THR A 250 -13.32 -0.42 2.13
CA THR A 250 -12.07 -0.59 1.37
C THR A 250 -11.59 -2.06 1.35
N PRO A 251 -11.68 -2.77 0.21
CA PRO A 251 -12.39 -2.37 -1.01
C PRO A 251 -13.93 -2.44 -0.87
N PRO A 252 -14.68 -1.68 -1.69
CA PRO A 252 -16.14 -1.59 -1.56
C PRO A 252 -16.88 -2.83 -2.08
N TYR A 253 -16.16 -3.74 -2.73
CA TYR A 253 -16.65 -5.01 -3.26
C TYR A 253 -15.49 -6.00 -3.33
N VAL A 254 -15.85 -7.28 -3.43
CA VAL A 254 -14.91 -8.34 -3.75
C VAL A 254 -14.86 -8.53 -5.26
N THR A 255 -13.66 -8.72 -5.82
CA THR A 255 -13.48 -9.01 -7.26
C THR A 255 -13.38 -10.52 -7.46
N ASN A 256 -14.32 -11.11 -8.19
CA ASN A 256 -14.31 -12.52 -8.53
C ASN A 256 -13.25 -12.85 -9.60
N TYR A 257 -13.00 -14.14 -9.86
CA TYR A 257 -11.96 -14.59 -10.78
C TYR A 257 -12.11 -14.04 -12.21
N ASP A 258 -13.36 -13.82 -12.67
CA ASP A 258 -13.70 -13.30 -14.00
C ASP A 258 -13.72 -11.77 -14.06
N GLY A 259 -13.35 -11.10 -12.96
CA GLY A 259 -13.39 -9.64 -12.82
C GLY A 259 -14.77 -9.08 -12.46
N SER A 260 -15.79 -9.92 -12.32
CA SER A 260 -17.10 -9.46 -11.83
C SER A 260 -17.02 -8.99 -10.38
N LYS A 261 -17.83 -7.98 -10.05
CA LYS A 261 -17.90 -7.42 -8.70
C LYS A 261 -18.95 -8.16 -7.90
N VAL A 262 -18.57 -8.67 -6.74
CA VAL A 262 -19.48 -9.23 -5.73
C VAL A 262 -19.75 -8.11 -4.72
N ASN A 263 -20.93 -7.51 -4.81
CA ASN A 263 -21.30 -6.33 -4.04
C ASN A 263 -21.91 -6.71 -2.68
N PRO A 264 -21.90 -5.79 -1.69
CA PRO A 264 -22.68 -5.92 -0.47
C PRO A 264 -24.17 -6.21 -0.77
N MET A 265 -24.75 -7.13 -0.03
CA MET A 265 -26.19 -7.40 -0.09
C MET A 265 -26.95 -6.28 0.61
N TYR A 266 -28.07 -5.88 0.02
CA TYR A 266 -28.95 -4.84 0.56
C TYR A 266 -30.39 -5.30 0.77
N LYS A 267 -30.75 -6.50 0.29
CA LYS A 267 -32.11 -7.06 0.44
C LYS A 267 -32.15 -8.06 1.58
N GLY A 268 -33.19 -7.99 2.41
CA GLY A 268 -33.42 -8.94 3.50
C GLY A 268 -32.66 -8.64 4.79
N SER A 269 -32.24 -7.39 5.00
CA SER A 269 -31.48 -6.91 6.16
C SER A 269 -30.16 -7.65 6.49
N PRO A 270 -29.29 -7.97 5.50
CA PRO A 270 -28.02 -8.66 5.71
C PRO A 270 -26.88 -7.71 6.12
N TYR A 271 -27.21 -6.60 6.79
CA TYR A 271 -26.29 -5.54 7.16
C TYR A 271 -26.56 -5.06 8.59
N ARG A 272 -25.55 -4.49 9.23
CA ARG A 272 -25.67 -3.78 10.51
C ARG A 272 -24.91 -2.47 10.43
N VAL A 273 -25.46 -1.48 11.12
CA VAL A 273 -24.82 -0.18 11.34
C VAL A 273 -24.74 -0.01 12.84
N VAL A 274 -23.56 0.37 13.33
CA VAL A 274 -23.29 0.61 14.76
C VAL A 274 -22.78 2.04 14.88
N PHE A 275 -23.40 2.85 15.73
CA PHE A 275 -22.90 4.18 16.09
C PHE A 275 -22.37 4.13 17.52
N ASN A 276 -21.12 4.54 17.74
CA ASN A 276 -20.50 4.61 19.07
C ASN A 276 -20.68 3.33 19.91
N ASP A 277 -20.47 2.17 19.27
CA ASP A 277 -20.65 0.83 19.84
C ASP A 277 -22.10 0.43 20.20
N VAL A 278 -23.08 1.21 19.73
CA VAL A 278 -24.51 0.91 19.87
C VAL A 278 -25.08 0.46 18.53
N ASP A 279 -25.53 -0.80 18.48
CA ASP A 279 -26.23 -1.37 17.32
C ASP A 279 -27.49 -0.54 17.00
N ILE A 280 -27.62 -0.10 15.76
CA ILE A 280 -28.84 0.55 15.28
C ILE A 280 -29.91 -0.51 15.02
N ALA A 281 -31.10 -0.27 15.56
CA ALA A 281 -32.24 -1.18 15.41
C ALA A 281 -32.61 -1.39 13.93
N TYR A 282 -32.91 -2.64 13.55
CA TYR A 282 -33.15 -3.00 12.14
C TYR A 282 -34.34 -2.29 11.49
N ASP A 283 -35.33 -1.86 12.28
CA ASP A 283 -36.48 -1.09 11.81
C ASP A 283 -36.11 0.36 11.40
N ARG A 284 -35.00 0.89 11.91
CA ARG A 284 -34.39 2.15 11.45
C ARG A 284 -33.57 1.98 10.17
N LEU A 285 -33.28 0.76 9.71
CA LEU A 285 -32.35 0.51 8.60
C LEU A 285 -33.05 0.09 7.31
N THR A 286 -32.83 0.85 6.24
CA THR A 286 -33.31 0.50 4.89
C THR A 286 -32.14 0.33 3.91
N GLY A 287 -31.93 -0.88 3.41
CA GLY A 287 -30.87 -1.19 2.46
C GLY A 287 -31.20 -0.72 1.05
N MET A 288 -30.21 -0.10 0.41
CA MET A 288 -30.21 0.38 -0.97
C MET A 288 -29.07 -0.28 -1.75
N PRO A 289 -29.14 -0.35 -3.10
CA PRO A 289 -28.05 -0.95 -3.89
C PRO A 289 -26.66 -0.36 -3.63
N ASP A 290 -26.59 0.91 -3.23
CA ASP A 290 -25.38 1.70 -3.03
C ASP A 290 -25.06 2.01 -1.55
N GLY A 291 -25.90 1.59 -0.60
CA GLY A 291 -25.67 1.86 0.82
C GLY A 291 -26.85 1.52 1.72
N ILE A 292 -26.88 2.13 2.90
CA ILE A 292 -27.91 1.92 3.93
C ILE A 292 -28.44 3.28 4.35
N ILE A 293 -29.76 3.45 4.36
CA ILE A 293 -30.43 4.59 4.99
C ILE A 293 -30.69 4.24 6.46
N VAL A 294 -30.28 5.12 7.36
CA VAL A 294 -30.57 5.08 8.79
C VAL A 294 -31.61 6.16 9.09
N ALA A 295 -32.78 5.75 9.57
CA ALA A 295 -33.88 6.63 9.95
C ALA A 295 -33.78 7.09 11.41
N ASP A 296 -34.57 8.10 11.76
CA ASP A 296 -34.66 8.70 13.10
C ASP A 296 -33.31 9.19 13.65
N VAL A 297 -32.39 9.61 12.77
CA VAL A 297 -31.10 10.21 13.17
C VAL A 297 -31.31 11.71 13.40
N THR A 298 -31.40 12.11 14.67
CA THR A 298 -31.52 13.54 15.02
C THR A 298 -30.23 14.31 14.68
N PRO A 299 -30.28 15.64 14.49
CA PRO A 299 -29.05 16.40 14.21
C PRO A 299 -27.99 16.18 15.29
N ALA A 300 -28.40 16.28 16.56
CA ALA A 300 -27.51 16.04 17.70
C ALA A 300 -26.95 14.60 17.75
N GLU A 301 -27.70 13.59 17.29
CA GLU A 301 -27.18 12.22 17.19
C GLU A 301 -26.10 12.14 16.11
N PHE A 302 -26.33 12.72 14.92
CA PHE A 302 -25.39 12.72 13.80
C PHE A 302 -24.03 13.32 14.18
N ASP A 303 -24.02 14.47 14.87
CA ASP A 303 -22.76 15.14 15.25
C ASP A 303 -22.01 14.43 16.36
N GLN A 304 -22.72 13.62 17.15
CA GLN A 304 -22.13 12.84 18.23
C GLN A 304 -21.60 11.49 17.73
N ILE A 305 -21.78 11.13 16.46
CA ILE A 305 -21.18 9.90 15.90
C ILE A 305 -19.68 10.10 15.83
N GLU A 306 -18.93 9.43 16.71
CA GLU A 306 -17.46 9.41 16.71
C GLU A 306 -16.94 8.11 16.09
N ARG A 307 -17.70 7.02 16.23
CA ARG A 307 -17.40 5.70 15.65
C ARG A 307 -18.56 5.18 14.83
N LEU A 308 -18.23 4.60 13.69
CA LEU A 308 -19.16 3.89 12.81
C LEU A 308 -18.61 2.51 12.52
N THR A 309 -19.40 1.47 12.76
CA THR A 309 -19.13 0.14 12.20
C THR A 309 -20.17 -0.19 11.15
N VAL A 310 -19.71 -0.58 9.96
CA VAL A 310 -20.57 -1.13 8.91
C VAL A 310 -20.27 -2.60 8.76
N TRP A 311 -21.27 -3.43 9.03
CA TRP A 311 -21.22 -4.87 8.77
C TRP A 311 -22.17 -5.21 7.63
N THR A 312 -21.75 -6.07 6.71
CA THR A 312 -22.56 -6.51 5.57
C THR A 312 -22.22 -7.94 5.16
N VAL A 313 -23.07 -8.58 4.37
CA VAL A 313 -22.76 -9.85 3.70
C VAL A 313 -22.66 -9.59 2.20
N PHE A 314 -21.67 -10.16 1.54
CA PHE A 314 -21.53 -10.05 0.08
C PHE A 314 -22.50 -10.99 -0.67
N ASP A 315 -23.06 -10.53 -1.79
CA ASP A 315 -24.10 -11.23 -2.54
C ASP A 315 -23.55 -12.45 -3.28
N ARG A 316 -23.70 -13.62 -2.65
CA ARG A 316 -23.19 -14.87 -3.18
C ARG A 316 -23.84 -15.29 -4.49
N THR A 317 -25.00 -14.72 -4.86
CA THR A 317 -25.64 -15.00 -6.15
C THR A 317 -24.89 -14.40 -7.33
N GLN A 318 -23.98 -13.45 -7.08
CA GLN A 318 -23.13 -12.80 -8.08
C GLN A 318 -21.84 -13.60 -8.36
N ILE A 319 -21.60 -14.70 -7.64
CA ILE A 319 -20.37 -15.47 -7.75
C ILE A 319 -20.46 -16.48 -8.90
N VAL A 320 -19.55 -16.34 -9.85
CA VAL A 320 -19.30 -17.33 -10.90
C VAL A 320 -18.16 -18.24 -10.45
N THR A 321 -18.30 -19.55 -10.63
CA THR A 321 -17.26 -20.55 -10.30
C THR A 321 -16.22 -20.64 -11.43
N PRO A 322 -14.91 -20.66 -11.13
CA PRO A 322 -13.87 -20.78 -12.15
C PRO A 322 -13.83 -22.18 -12.77
N PRO A 323 -13.41 -22.32 -14.04
CA PRO A 323 -13.45 -23.59 -14.77
C PRO A 323 -12.72 -24.74 -14.05
N ASN A 324 -11.54 -24.48 -13.48
CA ASN A 324 -10.74 -25.49 -12.76
C ASN A 324 -11.42 -26.03 -11.48
N LEU A 325 -12.37 -25.28 -10.91
CA LEU A 325 -13.14 -25.68 -9.73
C LEU A 325 -14.55 -26.19 -10.07
N THR A 326 -14.84 -26.41 -11.36
CA THR A 326 -16.11 -27.01 -11.79
C THR A 326 -16.21 -28.45 -11.25
N GLY A 327 -17.26 -28.72 -10.46
CA GLY A 327 -17.44 -30.02 -9.77
C GLY A 327 -16.66 -30.15 -8.46
N GLY A 328 -15.90 -29.13 -8.09
CA GLY A 328 -15.23 -28.97 -6.81
C GLY A 328 -15.97 -28.02 -5.86
N THR A 329 -15.23 -27.38 -4.96
CA THR A 329 -15.75 -26.30 -4.10
C THR A 329 -15.05 -24.99 -4.41
N TYR A 330 -15.85 -23.93 -4.58
CA TYR A 330 -15.36 -22.55 -4.66
C TYR A 330 -16.29 -21.68 -3.82
N THR A 331 -15.80 -21.24 -2.67
CA THR A 331 -16.57 -20.33 -1.82
C THR A 331 -15.77 -19.05 -1.62
N ILE A 332 -16.24 -17.98 -2.24
CA ILE A 332 -15.83 -16.62 -1.95
C ILE A 332 -17.03 -15.86 -1.39
N GLY A 333 -16.75 -14.72 -0.75
CA GLY A 333 -17.81 -13.93 -0.13
C GLY A 333 -18.22 -14.46 1.25
N GLY A 334 -18.81 -13.58 2.04
CA GLY A 334 -19.12 -13.82 3.45
C GLY A 334 -19.49 -12.52 4.12
N ALA A 335 -19.44 -12.50 5.44
CA ALA A 335 -19.56 -11.27 6.20
C ALA A 335 -18.33 -10.38 5.99
N GLY A 336 -18.56 -9.08 5.91
CA GLY A 336 -17.56 -8.03 5.96
C GLY A 336 -17.90 -7.04 7.07
N MET A 337 -16.88 -6.51 7.75
CA MET A 337 -16.98 -5.47 8.75
C MET A 337 -15.94 -4.39 8.47
N GLN A 338 -16.28 -3.11 8.59
CA GLN A 338 -15.32 -2.02 8.58
C GLN A 338 -15.63 -1.09 9.75
N ASP A 339 -14.60 -0.80 10.54
CA ASP A 339 -14.67 0.20 11.60
C ASP A 339 -14.11 1.54 11.10
N PHE A 340 -14.77 2.62 11.50
CA PHE A 340 -14.39 3.99 11.19
C PHE A 340 -14.40 4.88 12.43
N THR A 341 -13.46 5.83 12.48
CA THR A 341 -13.59 7.06 13.28
C THR A 341 -14.13 8.18 12.40
N ILE A 342 -15.10 8.94 12.90
CA ILE A 342 -15.75 10.01 12.14
C ILE A 342 -15.15 11.36 12.52
N ASP A 343 -14.64 12.08 11.53
CA ASP A 343 -14.17 13.46 11.65
C ASP A 343 -15.26 14.45 11.22
N HIS A 344 -15.73 15.27 12.16
CA HIS A 344 -16.70 16.35 11.90
C HIS A 344 -16.05 17.71 11.66
N SER A 345 -14.72 17.77 11.56
CA SER A 345 -13.99 19.01 11.32
C SER A 345 -14.36 19.66 9.99
N VAL A 346 -14.48 20.98 10.02
CA VAL A 346 -14.77 21.80 8.84
C VAL A 346 -13.49 22.48 8.40
N SER A 347 -13.20 22.41 7.10
CA SER A 347 -12.04 23.07 6.48
C SER A 347 -12.49 23.64 5.14
N ILE A 348 -12.07 24.87 4.85
CA ILE A 348 -12.38 25.57 3.59
C ILE A 348 -11.29 25.23 2.58
N THR A 349 -11.69 24.92 1.36
CA THR A 349 -10.81 24.83 0.19
C THR A 349 -11.35 25.75 -0.90
N SER A 350 -10.50 26.56 -1.53
CA SER A 350 -10.86 27.45 -2.62
C SER A 350 -9.62 27.81 -3.45
N GLU A 351 -9.83 28.41 -4.61
CA GLU A 351 -8.77 29.18 -5.28
C GLU A 351 -8.33 30.35 -4.38
N GLU A 352 -7.06 30.75 -4.49
CA GLU A 352 -6.52 31.86 -3.68
C GLU A 352 -6.91 33.24 -4.23
N LYS A 353 -7.24 33.31 -5.53
CA LYS A 353 -7.43 34.56 -6.26
C LYS A 353 -8.53 34.44 -7.30
N VAL A 354 -9.28 35.52 -7.50
CA VAL A 354 -10.26 35.66 -8.58
C VAL A 354 -10.25 37.11 -9.08
N SER A 355 -10.57 37.32 -10.36
CA SER A 355 -10.59 38.64 -10.99
C SER A 355 -11.92 38.91 -11.67
N TYR A 356 -12.37 40.17 -11.62
CA TYR A 356 -13.59 40.66 -12.28
C TYR A 356 -13.31 41.99 -12.96
N ILE A 357 -14.14 42.36 -13.95
CA ILE A 357 -14.05 43.67 -14.61
C ILE A 357 -14.86 44.71 -13.83
N ALA A 358 -14.34 45.94 -13.73
CA ALA A 358 -15.01 47.04 -13.06
C ALA A 358 -16.43 47.27 -13.65
N GLY A 359 -17.44 47.28 -12.77
CA GLY A 359 -18.85 47.42 -13.10
C GLY A 359 -19.60 46.09 -13.33
N GLU A 360 -18.91 44.94 -13.28
CA GLU A 360 -19.56 43.63 -13.32
C GLU A 360 -20.45 43.39 -12.09
N THR A 361 -21.61 42.75 -12.28
CA THR A 361 -22.49 42.36 -11.18
C THR A 361 -22.10 40.98 -10.66
N VAL A 362 -21.51 40.93 -9.47
CA VAL A 362 -21.07 39.68 -8.81
C VAL A 362 -21.86 39.49 -7.52
N THR A 363 -22.62 38.40 -7.44
CA THR A 363 -23.33 38.02 -6.19
C THR A 363 -22.42 37.15 -5.31
N PRO A 364 -22.68 37.04 -3.99
CA PRO A 364 -21.93 36.12 -3.12
C PRO A 364 -21.93 34.68 -3.61
N GLU A 365 -23.03 34.19 -4.18
CA GLU A 365 -23.13 32.82 -4.71
C GLU A 365 -22.27 32.63 -5.97
N LYS A 366 -22.29 33.61 -6.90
CA LYS A 366 -21.40 33.60 -8.07
C LYS A 366 -19.95 33.64 -7.64
N PHE A 367 -19.61 34.52 -6.68
CA PHE A 367 -18.26 34.65 -6.16
C PHE A 367 -17.71 33.34 -5.57
N LEU A 368 -18.50 32.67 -4.72
CA LEU A 368 -18.10 31.37 -4.15
C LEU A 368 -17.95 30.29 -5.23
N THR A 369 -18.80 30.33 -6.26
CA THR A 369 -18.71 29.40 -7.40
C THR A 369 -17.44 29.63 -8.22
N ASP A 370 -17.11 30.88 -8.55
CA ASP A 370 -15.92 31.22 -9.34
C ASP A 370 -14.61 30.86 -8.60
N LEU A 371 -14.62 30.88 -7.27
CA LEU A 371 -13.50 30.44 -6.42
C LEU A 371 -13.42 28.92 -6.23
N ASN A 372 -14.36 28.14 -6.76
CA ASN A 372 -14.50 26.71 -6.44
C ASN A 372 -14.49 26.45 -4.92
N ALA A 373 -15.16 27.33 -4.15
CA ALA A 373 -15.15 27.24 -2.69
C ALA A 373 -15.95 26.03 -2.20
N ASP A 374 -15.33 25.16 -1.41
CA ASP A 374 -15.93 24.01 -0.76
C ASP A 374 -15.54 24.00 0.72
N ALA A 375 -16.41 23.44 1.56
CA ALA A 375 -16.10 23.20 2.96
C ALA A 375 -16.60 21.85 3.47
N ASN A 376 -16.43 20.80 2.66
CA ASN A 376 -16.76 19.43 3.04
C ASN A 376 -18.21 19.30 3.54
N GLY A 377 -19.18 19.86 2.81
CA GLY A 377 -20.61 19.80 3.17
C GLY A 377 -21.07 20.83 4.21
N ALA A 378 -20.18 21.65 4.77
CA ALA A 378 -20.54 22.84 5.53
C ALA A 378 -20.95 23.99 4.61
N THR A 379 -21.72 24.94 5.15
CA THR A 379 -22.11 26.14 4.40
C THR A 379 -20.96 27.14 4.37
N VAL A 380 -20.47 27.47 3.18
CA VAL A 380 -19.46 28.53 3.00
C VAL A 380 -20.16 29.88 2.85
N THR A 381 -19.61 30.90 3.50
CA THR A 381 -20.05 32.29 3.44
C THR A 381 -18.84 33.20 3.21
N SER A 382 -19.08 34.43 2.76
CA SER A 382 -18.00 35.40 2.56
C SER A 382 -18.46 36.82 2.89
N ASP A 383 -17.48 37.69 3.18
CA ASP A 383 -17.70 39.14 3.37
C ASP A 383 -17.53 39.95 2.07
N VAL A 384 -17.61 39.29 0.90
CA VAL A 384 -17.36 39.90 -0.42
C VAL A 384 -18.24 41.12 -0.69
N ALA A 385 -19.52 41.05 -0.34
CA ALA A 385 -20.48 42.13 -0.55
C ALA A 385 -20.21 43.36 0.34
N GLU A 386 -19.48 43.17 1.44
CA GLU A 386 -19.13 44.24 2.37
C GLU A 386 -17.77 44.87 2.03
N LYS A 387 -16.81 44.08 1.54
CA LYS A 387 -15.43 44.52 1.34
C LYS A 387 -15.07 44.91 -0.09
N VAL A 388 -15.74 44.37 -1.10
CA VAL A 388 -15.36 44.59 -2.50
C VAL A 388 -16.24 45.65 -3.12
N ASP A 389 -15.61 46.73 -3.57
CA ASP A 389 -16.26 47.71 -4.45
C ASP A 389 -15.99 47.33 -5.90
N PHE A 390 -16.95 46.64 -6.53
CA PHE A 390 -16.83 46.18 -7.91
C PHE A 390 -16.78 47.32 -8.94
N THR A 391 -16.96 48.58 -8.55
CA THR A 391 -16.83 49.74 -9.47
C THR A 391 -15.43 50.35 -9.47
N LYS A 392 -14.60 50.01 -8.48
CA LYS A 392 -13.29 50.62 -8.29
C LYS A 392 -12.18 49.60 -8.58
N PRO A 393 -11.32 49.87 -9.58
CA PRO A 393 -10.17 49.01 -9.83
C PRO A 393 -9.25 48.92 -8.61
N GLY A 394 -8.73 47.72 -8.34
CA GLY A 394 -7.86 47.47 -7.20
C GLY A 394 -7.89 46.03 -6.70
N THR A 395 -7.17 45.79 -5.62
CA THR A 395 -7.08 44.48 -4.96
C THR A 395 -7.75 44.54 -3.59
N TYR A 396 -8.58 43.54 -3.31
CA TYR A 396 -9.37 43.43 -2.10
C TYR A 396 -9.08 42.08 -1.43
N THR A 397 -9.08 42.06 -0.10
CA THR A 397 -8.98 40.83 0.68
C THR A 397 -10.35 40.47 1.23
N VAL A 398 -10.86 39.31 0.83
CA VAL A 398 -12.15 38.76 1.27
C VAL A 398 -11.90 37.59 2.20
N THR A 399 -12.70 37.48 3.25
CA THR A 399 -12.66 36.37 4.20
C THR A 399 -13.79 35.39 3.89
N LEU A 400 -13.43 34.12 3.71
CA LEU A 400 -14.34 32.99 3.66
C LEU A 400 -14.50 32.40 5.07
N ASN A 401 -15.73 32.07 5.44
CA ASN A 401 -16.06 31.35 6.66
C ASN A 401 -16.88 30.12 6.32
N ALA A 402 -16.80 29.06 7.12
CA ALA A 402 -17.68 27.90 6.96
C ALA A 402 -18.17 27.37 8.31
N GLU A 403 -19.42 26.92 8.34
CA GLU A 403 -20.08 26.37 9.53
C GLU A 403 -21.05 25.25 9.15
N ASN A 404 -21.11 24.19 9.95
CA ASN A 404 -21.76 22.93 9.58
C ASN A 404 -23.12 22.63 10.26
N SER A 405 -24.15 23.44 10.25
CA SER A 405 -25.45 23.13 10.93
C SER A 405 -25.42 22.96 12.47
N VAL A 406 -24.31 22.55 13.08
CA VAL A 406 -24.19 22.23 14.51
C VAL A 406 -23.13 23.08 15.20
N GLY A 407 -22.61 24.04 14.45
CA GLY A 407 -21.80 25.13 14.97
C GLY A 407 -20.30 24.88 14.95
N VAL A 408 -19.83 23.77 14.37
CA VAL A 408 -18.39 23.60 14.11
C VAL A 408 -18.01 24.54 12.98
N LYS A 409 -17.05 25.41 13.27
CA LYS A 409 -16.56 26.44 12.34
C LYS A 409 -15.22 26.01 11.78
N ALA A 410 -15.02 26.27 10.49
CA ALA A 410 -13.69 26.26 9.92
C ALA A 410 -12.91 27.49 10.39
N GLU A 411 -11.59 27.35 10.43
CA GLU A 411 -10.71 28.52 10.48
C GLU A 411 -10.96 29.40 9.24
N PRO A 412 -11.18 30.72 9.41
CA PRO A 412 -11.44 31.61 8.29
C PRO A 412 -10.28 31.62 7.29
N THR A 413 -10.61 31.61 6.00
CA THR A 413 -9.62 31.61 4.91
C THR A 413 -9.69 32.91 4.14
N GLN A 414 -8.56 33.52 3.82
CA GLN A 414 -8.53 34.78 3.05
C GLN A 414 -8.25 34.50 1.57
N VAL A 415 -8.95 35.22 0.71
CA VAL A 415 -8.77 35.17 -0.75
C VAL A 415 -8.61 36.58 -1.31
N THR A 416 -7.95 36.67 -2.46
CA THR A 416 -7.67 37.95 -3.12
C THR A 416 -8.63 38.16 -4.28
N VAL A 417 -9.35 39.28 -4.27
CA VAL A 417 -10.22 39.70 -5.38
C VAL A 417 -9.57 40.87 -6.10
N THR A 418 -9.39 40.75 -7.40
CA THR A 418 -8.84 41.84 -8.23
C THR A 418 -9.93 42.39 -9.13
N ILE A 419 -10.23 43.68 -8.99
CA ILE A 419 -11.10 44.41 -9.90
C ILE A 419 -10.23 45.07 -10.95
N ILE A 420 -10.34 44.60 -12.18
CA ILE A 420 -9.59 45.09 -13.34
C ILE A 420 -10.34 46.27 -13.94
N GLU A 421 -9.61 47.32 -14.30
CA GLU A 421 -10.20 48.47 -14.96
C GLU A 421 -10.82 48.09 -16.31
N LYS A 422 -11.99 48.66 -16.62
CA LYS A 422 -12.66 48.41 -17.89
C LYS A 422 -11.85 49.02 -19.03
N THR A 423 -11.61 48.26 -20.10
CA THR A 423 -10.95 48.80 -21.30
C THR A 423 -11.77 49.94 -21.89
N ALA A 424 -11.15 51.10 -22.06
CA ALA A 424 -11.77 52.31 -22.58
C ALA A 424 -10.98 52.84 -23.77
N ILE A 425 -11.69 53.13 -24.87
CA ILE A 425 -11.13 53.75 -26.07
C ILE A 425 -11.23 55.28 -25.91
N THR A 426 -10.14 55.98 -26.20
CA THR A 426 -10.11 57.45 -26.32
C THR A 426 -9.61 57.85 -27.70
N ALA A 427 -10.32 58.76 -28.36
CA ALA A 427 -9.93 59.31 -29.66
C ALA A 427 -10.56 60.70 -29.84
N ASP A 428 -10.01 61.49 -30.77
CA ASP A 428 -10.63 62.73 -31.23
C ASP A 428 -12.01 62.40 -31.88
N PRO A 429 -13.09 63.13 -31.51
CA PRO A 429 -14.46 62.75 -31.88
C PRO A 429 -14.82 63.03 -33.35
N GLU A 430 -14.03 63.88 -34.01
CA GLU A 430 -14.25 64.27 -35.40
C GLU A 430 -12.91 64.56 -36.09
N ILE A 431 -12.80 64.18 -37.36
CA ILE A 431 -11.70 64.51 -38.24
C ILE A 431 -12.20 64.90 -39.63
N THR A 432 -11.47 65.78 -40.32
CA THR A 432 -11.78 66.20 -41.69
C THR A 432 -10.65 65.82 -42.65
N TYR A 433 -11.02 65.18 -43.76
CA TYR A 433 -10.13 64.88 -44.88
C TYR A 433 -10.57 65.63 -46.14
N GLY A 434 -9.60 65.99 -46.99
CA GLY A 434 -9.90 66.49 -48.33
C GLY A 434 -10.34 65.36 -49.27
N LEU A 435 -11.16 65.71 -50.26
CA LEU A 435 -11.57 64.81 -51.33
C LEU A 435 -10.35 64.14 -52.00
N ASP A 436 -10.46 62.83 -52.24
CA ASP A 436 -9.40 61.97 -52.80
C ASP A 436 -8.13 61.84 -51.94
N ALA A 437 -8.21 62.15 -50.64
CA ALA A 437 -7.12 61.86 -49.71
C ALA A 437 -6.83 60.35 -49.67
N SER A 438 -5.54 59.99 -49.64
CA SER A 438 -5.10 58.60 -49.44
C SER A 438 -4.84 58.36 -47.96
N LYS A 439 -5.74 57.65 -47.28
CA LYS A 439 -5.62 57.30 -45.85
C LYS A 439 -5.82 55.81 -45.64
N THR A 440 -4.88 55.17 -44.95
CA THR A 440 -5.06 53.81 -44.44
C THR A 440 -5.80 53.85 -43.09
N GLU A 441 -6.26 52.69 -42.62
CA GLU A 441 -6.81 52.56 -41.28
C GLU A 441 -5.80 52.98 -40.19
N ALA A 442 -4.52 52.60 -40.34
CA ALA A 442 -3.47 52.99 -39.40
C ALA A 442 -3.24 54.51 -39.38
N ASP A 443 -3.26 55.17 -40.56
CA ASP A 443 -3.15 56.62 -40.65
C ASP A 443 -4.34 57.31 -39.97
N PHE A 444 -5.56 56.78 -40.19
CA PHE A 444 -6.77 57.28 -39.57
C PHE A 444 -6.70 57.19 -38.04
N LEU A 445 -6.38 56.02 -37.49
CA LEU A 445 -6.26 55.80 -36.05
C LEU A 445 -5.19 56.72 -35.42
N ALA A 446 -4.08 56.95 -36.11
CA ALA A 446 -3.03 57.87 -35.67
C ALA A 446 -3.49 59.34 -35.70
N ASP A 447 -4.17 59.77 -36.77
CA ASP A 447 -4.62 61.15 -36.92
C ASP A 447 -5.63 61.55 -35.82
N ILE A 448 -6.50 60.61 -35.40
CA ILE A 448 -7.48 60.82 -34.34
C ILE A 448 -6.93 60.53 -32.94
N LYS A 449 -5.64 60.22 -32.81
CA LYS A 449 -4.98 59.85 -31.54
C LYS A 449 -5.73 58.75 -30.78
N ALA A 450 -6.17 57.72 -31.50
CA ALA A 450 -6.88 56.61 -30.90
C ALA A 450 -5.94 55.80 -29.98
N THR A 451 -6.31 55.70 -28.70
CA THR A 451 -5.58 54.92 -27.68
C THR A 451 -6.56 54.21 -26.74
N THR A 452 -6.08 53.20 -26.03
CA THR A 452 -6.78 52.51 -24.94
C THR A 452 -6.04 52.73 -23.62
N ASN A 453 -6.72 52.62 -22.49
CA ASN A 453 -6.12 52.76 -21.15
C ASN A 453 -5.19 51.60 -20.76
N ASP A 454 -5.27 50.46 -21.46
CA ASP A 454 -4.54 49.23 -21.17
C ASP A 454 -3.73 48.71 -22.37
N GLU A 455 -3.52 49.54 -23.39
CA GLU A 455 -2.81 49.22 -24.62
C GLU A 455 -3.46 48.11 -25.49
N THR A 456 -4.71 47.73 -25.21
CA THR A 456 -5.47 46.81 -26.08
C THR A 456 -5.54 47.38 -27.52
N PRO A 457 -5.19 46.59 -28.55
CA PRO A 457 -5.23 47.05 -29.94
C PRO A 457 -6.63 47.50 -30.39
N ILE A 458 -6.68 48.63 -31.09
CA ILE A 458 -7.91 49.19 -31.66
C ILE A 458 -8.08 48.72 -33.10
N THR A 459 -9.32 48.36 -33.43
CA THR A 459 -9.78 48.06 -34.80
C THR A 459 -10.88 49.03 -35.19
N SER A 460 -11.07 49.26 -36.49
CA SER A 460 -12.12 50.13 -37.00
C SER A 460 -12.76 49.59 -38.27
N ASP A 461 -13.96 50.10 -38.58
CA ASP A 461 -14.62 49.86 -39.87
C ASP A 461 -14.24 50.91 -40.94
N PHE A 462 -13.22 51.74 -40.70
CA PHE A 462 -12.84 52.92 -41.51
C PHE A 462 -12.79 52.62 -43.01
N ALA A 463 -12.07 51.57 -43.40
CA ALA A 463 -11.87 51.19 -44.80
C ALA A 463 -13.17 50.82 -45.54
N THR A 464 -14.21 50.44 -44.79
CA THR A 464 -15.52 50.06 -45.33
C THR A 464 -16.60 51.13 -45.13
N ALA A 465 -16.45 51.98 -44.10
CA ALA A 465 -17.43 52.97 -43.71
C ALA A 465 -17.25 54.34 -44.38
N VAL A 466 -16.03 54.68 -44.82
CA VAL A 466 -15.70 56.00 -45.38
C VAL A 466 -15.40 55.89 -46.88
N ASP A 467 -16.09 56.71 -47.68
CA ASP A 467 -15.77 56.90 -49.10
C ASP A 467 -15.08 58.26 -49.31
N LEU A 468 -13.74 58.23 -49.40
CA LEU A 468 -12.92 59.44 -49.57
C LEU A 468 -13.06 60.10 -50.95
N THR A 469 -13.73 59.44 -51.91
CA THR A 469 -13.99 59.99 -53.26
C THR A 469 -15.29 60.79 -53.32
N LYS A 470 -16.03 60.85 -52.21
CA LYS A 470 -17.33 61.52 -52.13
C LYS A 470 -17.42 62.42 -50.91
N VAL A 471 -17.73 63.69 -51.15
CA VAL A 471 -18.02 64.68 -50.09
C VAL A 471 -19.19 64.19 -49.24
N GLY A 472 -19.02 64.20 -47.92
CA GLY A 472 -20.03 63.71 -46.99
C GLY A 472 -19.52 63.61 -45.55
N GLU A 473 -20.45 63.32 -44.65
CA GLU A 473 -20.15 62.93 -43.27
C GLU A 473 -20.33 61.42 -43.13
N TYR A 474 -19.32 60.76 -42.58
CA TYR A 474 -19.28 59.32 -42.34
C TYR A 474 -19.10 59.07 -40.85
N THR A 475 -19.62 57.95 -40.36
CA THR A 475 -19.43 57.50 -38.98
C THR A 475 -18.59 56.25 -39.01
N VAL A 476 -17.47 56.29 -38.27
CA VAL A 476 -16.55 55.17 -38.12
C VAL A 476 -16.65 54.65 -36.70
N THR A 477 -16.71 53.35 -36.53
CA THR A 477 -16.81 52.69 -35.22
C THR A 477 -15.47 52.06 -34.86
N LEU A 478 -14.92 52.48 -33.73
CA LEU A 478 -13.73 51.90 -33.11
C LEU A 478 -14.15 50.79 -32.13
N ASN A 479 -13.42 49.69 -32.15
CA ASN A 479 -13.57 48.57 -31.22
C ASN A 479 -12.21 48.18 -30.66
N ALA A 480 -12.17 47.71 -29.41
CA ALA A 480 -10.99 47.12 -28.79
C ALA A 480 -11.42 45.89 -27.99
N GLU A 481 -10.71 44.79 -28.17
CA GLU A 481 -11.05 43.49 -27.55
C GLU A 481 -9.76 42.74 -27.21
N SER A 482 -9.74 42.16 -26.02
CA SER A 482 -8.68 41.27 -25.53
C SER A 482 -9.27 39.90 -25.18
N ASP A 483 -8.43 38.98 -24.71
CA ASP A 483 -8.89 37.66 -24.26
C ASP A 483 -9.82 37.72 -23.03
N VAL A 484 -9.81 38.84 -22.29
CA VAL A 484 -10.51 38.98 -21.00
C VAL A 484 -11.70 39.94 -21.03
N GLN A 485 -11.70 40.95 -21.92
CA GLN A 485 -12.81 41.91 -22.01
C GLN A 485 -12.89 42.62 -23.37
N LYS A 486 -14.03 43.25 -23.61
CA LYS A 486 -14.31 44.08 -24.79
C LYS A 486 -14.68 45.50 -24.36
N ALA A 487 -14.03 46.49 -24.97
CA ALA A 487 -14.34 47.89 -24.74
C ALA A 487 -15.71 48.27 -25.30
N ASP A 488 -16.35 49.28 -24.70
CA ASP A 488 -17.54 49.87 -25.32
C ASP A 488 -17.12 50.54 -26.65
N PRO A 489 -17.85 50.30 -27.76
CA PRO A 489 -17.48 50.88 -29.05
C PRO A 489 -17.51 52.41 -29.01
N LEU A 490 -16.52 53.05 -29.64
CA LEU A 490 -16.43 54.51 -29.76
C LEU A 490 -16.65 54.94 -31.21
N THR A 491 -17.59 55.85 -31.46
CA THR A 491 -17.84 56.37 -32.80
C THR A 491 -17.12 57.68 -33.07
N VAL A 492 -16.49 57.80 -34.22
CA VAL A 492 -15.78 59.01 -34.70
C VAL A 492 -16.41 59.50 -35.99
N LYS A 493 -16.62 60.81 -36.11
CA LYS A 493 -17.15 61.43 -37.33
C LYS A 493 -16.02 61.78 -38.29
N VAL A 494 -16.12 61.29 -39.53
CA VAL A 494 -15.17 61.63 -40.60
C VAL A 494 -15.87 62.49 -41.62
N LYS A 495 -15.41 63.73 -41.80
CA LYS A 495 -15.92 64.65 -42.81
C LYS A 495 -15.01 64.66 -44.03
N VAL A 496 -15.56 64.38 -45.19
CA VAL A 496 -14.85 64.53 -46.48
C VAL A 496 -15.34 65.82 -47.10
N THR A 497 -14.44 66.79 -47.29
CA THR A 497 -14.76 68.10 -47.86
C THR A 497 -14.02 68.31 -49.18
N GLU A 498 -14.57 69.15 -50.06
CA GLU A 498 -13.85 69.53 -51.28
C GLU A 498 -12.51 70.16 -50.90
N LYS A 499 -11.44 69.77 -51.60
CA LYS A 499 -10.13 70.35 -51.41
C LYS A 499 -10.25 71.86 -51.56
N ALA A 500 -9.93 72.62 -50.53
CA ALA A 500 -9.81 74.08 -50.65
C ALA A 500 -8.83 74.39 -51.79
N PRO A 501 -9.11 75.38 -52.67
CA PRO A 501 -8.14 75.79 -53.68
C PRO A 501 -6.82 76.13 -52.98
N ASP A 502 -5.70 75.66 -53.54
CA ASP A 502 -4.36 75.91 -52.98
C ASP A 502 -4.24 77.39 -52.60
N PRO A 503 -3.76 77.72 -51.39
CA PRO A 503 -3.36 79.09 -51.12
C PRO A 503 -2.29 79.45 -52.16
N THR A 504 -2.54 80.52 -52.91
CA THR A 504 -1.56 81.10 -53.83
C THR A 504 -0.23 81.28 -53.11
N PRO A 505 0.91 80.94 -53.73
CA PRO A 505 2.21 81.06 -53.10
C PRO A 505 2.39 82.48 -52.56
N ASP A 506 2.67 82.57 -51.26
CA ASP A 506 2.98 83.81 -50.56
C ASP A 506 4.20 84.47 -51.27
N PRO A 507 4.23 85.80 -51.45
CA PRO A 507 5.40 86.47 -52.00
C PRO A 507 6.59 86.27 -51.07
N ASP A 508 7.78 86.17 -51.66
CA ASP A 508 9.08 86.05 -50.99
C ASP A 508 9.14 86.71 -49.60
N PRO A 509 9.64 86.00 -48.56
CA PRO A 509 9.91 86.63 -47.29
C PRO A 509 11.02 87.67 -47.48
N THR A 510 10.72 88.90 -47.09
CA THR A 510 11.72 89.94 -46.85
C THR A 510 12.78 89.46 -45.84
N PRO A 511 14.05 89.88 -45.96
CA PRO A 511 15.09 89.52 -45.00
C PRO A 511 14.70 89.96 -43.58
N ASP A 512 14.72 89.01 -42.65
CA ASP A 512 14.57 89.25 -41.21
C ASP A 512 15.83 90.01 -40.69
N PRO A 513 15.71 90.93 -39.71
CA PRO A 513 16.87 91.56 -39.07
C PRO A 513 17.68 90.53 -38.28
N ASP A 514 18.98 90.80 -38.14
CA ASP A 514 19.90 90.04 -37.29
C ASP A 514 19.32 89.73 -35.89
N PRO A 515 19.62 88.54 -35.32
CA PRO A 515 19.19 88.15 -34.00
C PRO A 515 19.90 88.97 -32.92
N THR A 516 19.13 89.55 -32.00
CA THR A 516 19.66 90.00 -30.70
C THR A 516 20.11 88.79 -29.86
N PRO A 517 21.21 88.88 -29.09
CA PRO A 517 21.73 87.78 -28.28
C PRO A 517 20.74 87.30 -27.21
N ASP A 518 20.64 85.98 -27.06
CA ASP A 518 19.90 85.26 -26.01
C ASP A 518 20.57 85.50 -24.63
N PRO A 519 19.83 85.76 -23.54
CA PRO A 519 20.37 85.77 -22.18
C PRO A 519 20.96 84.40 -21.78
N GLU A 520 22.08 84.44 -21.06
CA GLU A 520 22.79 83.26 -20.55
C GLU A 520 21.91 82.31 -19.73
N PRO A 521 22.16 80.99 -19.78
CA PRO A 521 21.46 79.99 -18.98
C PRO A 521 21.74 80.18 -17.49
N THR A 522 20.69 80.25 -16.68
CA THR A 522 20.79 80.13 -15.21
C THR A 522 21.23 78.71 -14.83
N PRO A 523 22.20 78.54 -13.92
CA PRO A 523 22.68 77.23 -13.49
C PRO A 523 21.59 76.39 -12.79
N ASP A 524 21.59 75.10 -13.12
CA ASP A 524 20.82 74.03 -12.49
C ASP A 524 21.15 73.98 -10.98
N PRO A 525 20.16 73.85 -10.07
CA PRO A 525 20.43 73.65 -8.65
C PRO A 525 21.13 72.30 -8.40
N GLU A 526 22.23 72.36 -7.64
CA GLU A 526 23.08 71.24 -7.28
C GLU A 526 22.32 70.06 -6.62
N PRO A 527 22.74 68.81 -6.86
CA PRO A 527 22.18 67.65 -6.19
C PRO A 527 22.51 67.68 -4.69
N THR A 528 21.49 67.55 -3.86
CA THR A 528 21.65 67.38 -2.42
C THR A 528 22.30 66.03 -2.09
N PRO A 529 23.20 65.94 -1.09
CA PRO A 529 23.98 64.74 -0.81
C PRO A 529 23.16 63.63 -0.13
N ASP A 530 23.35 62.40 -0.59
CA ASP A 530 22.94 61.17 0.10
C ASP A 530 23.60 61.07 1.49
N PRO A 531 22.86 60.75 2.56
CA PRO A 531 23.44 60.35 3.83
C PRO A 531 23.82 58.86 3.80
N THR A 532 25.13 58.62 3.88
CA THR A 532 25.85 57.48 4.49
C THR A 532 25.04 56.30 5.07
N PRO A 533 25.39 55.05 4.70
CA PRO A 533 25.17 53.88 5.54
C PRO A 533 26.44 53.51 6.32
N ASP A 534 26.27 53.17 7.61
CA ASP A 534 27.23 52.38 8.39
C ASP A 534 26.50 51.76 9.60
N PRO A 535 27.04 50.73 10.27
CA PRO A 535 27.36 49.37 9.81
C PRO A 535 26.47 48.33 10.53
N THR A 536 26.42 47.09 10.05
CA THR A 536 26.52 45.90 10.93
C THR A 536 26.69 44.59 10.14
N ASP A 537 27.80 43.93 10.45
CA ASP A 537 28.03 42.49 10.67
C ASP A 537 27.77 41.42 9.58
N GLU A 538 28.90 40.76 9.27
CA GLU A 538 29.13 39.35 8.89
C GLU A 538 28.01 38.33 9.19
N PRO A 539 27.93 37.18 8.46
CA PRO A 539 29.09 36.37 8.10
C PRO A 539 29.18 35.79 6.67
N THR A 540 30.43 35.51 6.31
CA THR A 540 30.98 34.34 5.59
C THR A 540 30.06 33.09 5.62
N GLN A 541 29.85 32.30 4.56
CA GLN A 541 30.75 31.50 3.71
C GLN A 541 29.97 31.12 2.42
N SER A 542 30.48 31.31 1.20
CA SER A 542 31.27 30.35 0.41
C SER A 542 30.82 28.88 0.50
N ASP A 543 30.13 28.38 -0.52
CA ASP A 543 30.79 27.49 -1.48
C ASP A 543 30.01 27.39 -2.80
N ASP A 544 30.74 27.77 -3.85
CA ASP A 544 30.51 27.49 -5.25
C ASP A 544 30.91 26.03 -5.52
N SER A 545 30.15 25.32 -6.34
CA SER A 545 30.64 24.51 -7.47
C SER A 545 29.68 23.39 -7.84
N THR A 546 29.15 23.51 -9.06
CA THR A 546 29.19 22.48 -10.11
C THR A 546 29.72 21.09 -9.72
N ASP A 547 29.01 20.01 -10.09
CA ASP A 547 29.39 19.20 -11.25
C ASP A 547 28.42 18.04 -11.51
N LYS A 548 28.25 17.72 -12.79
CA LYS A 548 27.63 16.52 -13.35
C LYS A 548 28.76 15.76 -14.06
N PRO A 549 28.93 14.45 -13.84
CA PRO A 549 28.98 13.54 -15.00
C PRO A 549 28.21 12.24 -14.70
N ALA A 550 27.37 11.73 -15.62
CA ALA A 550 27.70 10.93 -16.80
C ALA A 550 28.09 9.46 -16.52
N ASP A 551 27.45 8.60 -17.30
CA ASP A 551 27.56 7.15 -17.45
C ASP A 551 28.91 6.49 -17.14
N SER A 552 28.83 5.27 -16.61
CA SER A 552 29.84 4.24 -16.85
C SER A 552 29.21 2.85 -16.90
N VAL A 553 28.97 2.43 -18.13
CA VAL A 553 28.86 1.04 -18.58
C VAL A 553 30.27 0.44 -18.51
N VAL A 554 30.47 -0.62 -17.73
CA VAL A 554 31.61 -1.54 -17.92
C VAL A 554 31.13 -2.97 -17.71
N SER A 555 31.00 -3.65 -18.83
CA SER A 555 31.10 -5.09 -18.97
C SER A 555 32.55 -5.56 -18.77
N ILE A 556 32.76 -6.56 -17.91
CA ILE A 556 33.90 -7.48 -18.02
C ILE A 556 33.48 -8.90 -17.63
N SER A 557 33.56 -9.74 -18.64
CA SER A 557 33.70 -11.19 -18.64
C SER A 557 34.79 -11.72 -17.70
N ALA A 558 34.54 -12.87 -17.04
CA ALA A 558 35.46 -14.02 -17.08
C ALA A 558 34.84 -15.26 -16.40
N SER A 559 34.81 -16.33 -17.17
CA SER A 559 34.67 -17.73 -16.79
C SER A 559 35.72 -18.21 -15.81
N ALA A 560 35.33 -19.06 -14.85
CA ALA A 560 36.20 -20.13 -14.36
C ALA A 560 35.36 -21.29 -13.80
N GLN A 561 35.32 -22.37 -14.59
CA GLN A 561 35.05 -23.73 -14.13
C GLN A 561 36.01 -24.10 -12.99
N ALA A 562 35.47 -24.72 -11.94
CA ALA A 562 36.22 -25.65 -11.11
C ALA A 562 35.30 -26.81 -10.71
N THR A 563 35.35 -27.86 -11.52
CA THR A 563 34.88 -29.20 -11.22
C THR A 563 35.68 -29.78 -10.04
N ASN A 564 35.00 -30.25 -9.00
CA ASN A 564 35.54 -31.27 -8.09
C ASN A 564 34.44 -32.26 -7.71
N THR A 565 34.27 -33.26 -8.58
CA THR A 565 33.62 -34.53 -8.29
C THR A 565 34.43 -35.32 -7.26
N ILE A 566 33.85 -35.59 -6.09
CA ILE A 566 34.29 -36.69 -5.22
C ILE A 566 33.25 -37.80 -5.33
N LYS A 567 33.66 -38.91 -5.97
CA LYS A 567 32.92 -40.17 -6.06
C LYS A 567 32.87 -40.85 -4.69
N LEU A 568 31.68 -41.25 -4.24
CA LEU A 568 31.52 -42.25 -3.18
C LEU A 568 31.88 -43.67 -3.69
N PRO A 569 32.44 -44.54 -2.84
CA PRO A 569 32.57 -45.96 -3.16
C PRO A 569 31.21 -46.68 -3.04
N LYS A 570 30.91 -47.51 -4.04
CA LYS A 570 29.85 -48.52 -4.01
C LYS A 570 30.27 -49.71 -3.16
N THR A 571 29.43 -50.14 -2.23
CA THR A 571 29.40 -51.53 -1.76
C THR A 571 27.94 -51.95 -1.56
N GLY A 572 27.37 -52.53 -2.60
CA GLY A 572 26.24 -53.43 -2.48
C GLY A 572 26.76 -54.82 -2.77
N ASP A 573 26.73 -55.69 -1.77
CA ASP A 573 26.80 -57.13 -1.98
C ASP A 573 25.66 -57.80 -1.21
N SER A 574 24.93 -58.59 -1.99
CA SER A 574 23.76 -59.39 -1.65
C SER A 574 24.08 -60.52 -0.67
N LEU A 575 23.24 -60.71 0.35
CA LEU A 575 23.13 -61.99 1.06
C LEU A 575 22.11 -62.90 0.33
N PRO A 576 22.46 -64.15 0.00
CA PRO A 576 21.50 -65.09 -0.55
C PRO A 576 20.62 -65.68 0.57
N ALA A 577 19.32 -65.62 0.35
CA ALA A 577 18.34 -66.43 1.05
C ALA A 577 18.47 -67.88 0.61
N THR A 578 18.78 -68.80 1.54
CA THR A 578 18.25 -70.18 1.66
C THR A 578 19.05 -70.94 2.72
N GLY A 579 18.39 -71.46 3.76
CA GLY A 579 19.04 -72.27 4.79
C GLY A 579 18.13 -72.58 5.97
N VAL A 580 17.23 -73.52 5.77
CA VAL A 580 16.18 -74.01 6.69
C VAL A 580 16.76 -74.98 7.75
N VAL A 581 16.48 -74.67 9.02
CA VAL A 581 15.98 -75.54 10.14
C VAL A 581 16.89 -76.63 10.77
N VAL A 582 16.58 -76.85 12.06
CA VAL A 582 16.92 -77.93 13.02
C VAL A 582 18.04 -77.53 13.99
N GLY A 583 17.85 -77.49 15.31
CA GLY A 583 16.71 -77.82 16.16
C GLY A 583 17.12 -77.87 17.63
N PHE A 584 16.10 -78.09 18.46
CA PHE A 584 16.09 -78.58 19.84
C PHE A 584 15.82 -77.58 20.98
N LEU A 585 14.70 -77.93 21.61
CA LEU A 585 14.02 -77.41 22.77
C LEU A 585 14.25 -78.46 23.88
N VAL A 586 14.97 -78.12 24.95
CA VAL A 586 14.98 -78.84 26.25
C VAL A 586 15.33 -77.78 27.31
N LEU A 587 14.33 -77.24 28.03
CA LEU A 587 13.91 -77.64 29.38
C LEU A 587 15.03 -77.62 30.43
N GLY A 588 14.81 -76.85 31.51
CA GLY A 588 15.66 -76.93 32.70
C GLY A 588 15.43 -75.85 33.73
N LEU A 589 14.31 -75.94 34.45
CA LEU A 589 14.13 -75.32 35.77
C LEU A 589 15.37 -75.54 36.66
N GLY A 590 15.68 -74.55 37.52
CA GLY A 590 16.20 -74.90 38.84
C GLY A 590 17.11 -73.92 39.56
N VAL A 591 16.53 -73.33 40.60
CA VAL A 591 17.11 -73.22 41.95
C VAL A 591 17.94 -71.97 42.26
N MET A 592 17.19 -71.03 42.84
CA MET A 592 17.57 -70.11 43.91
C MET A 592 18.21 -70.84 45.12
N ILE A 593 19.14 -70.17 45.80
CA ILE A 593 19.45 -70.20 47.26
C ILE A 593 20.90 -70.55 47.65
N ALA A 594 21.46 -69.62 48.45
CA ALA A 594 22.50 -69.77 49.48
C ALA A 594 23.97 -69.88 49.00
N ARG A 595 24.95 -69.23 49.64
CA ARG A 595 25.02 -68.63 50.98
C ARG A 595 26.33 -67.83 51.14
N LYS A 596 26.25 -66.76 51.94
CA LYS A 596 27.19 -66.30 52.99
C LYS A 596 28.67 -66.08 52.63
N LYS A 597 29.16 -64.88 52.90
CA LYS A 597 29.48 -64.44 54.27
C LYS A 597 29.34 -62.94 54.42
#